data_AF-A0A5N8UHV7-F1
#
_entry.id   AF-A0A5N8UHV7-F1
#
_cell.length_a   1.000
_cell.length_b   1.000
_cell.length_c   1.000
_cell.angle_alpha   90.00
_cell.angle_beta   90.00
_cell.angle_gamma   90.00
#
_symmetry.space_group_name_H-M   'P 1'
#
loop_
_entity.id
_entity.type
_entity.pdbx_description
1 polymer ?
#
loop_
_entity_poly.entity_id
_entity_poly.type
_entity_poly.pdbx_seq_one_letter_code
_entity_poly.pdbx_strand_id
1 'polypeptide(L)'
;MSYNELGLIQEEMQNFNKSDIEFLRSHSFVPSFPLATIGIRNYASFELEGDGVTQASFELEQLYLSAGLPILMDEKDAIAIDGYVSHNNFSSKDAKYSSFHVNSVGIPLAWLRQVNPSWQAAAFVMPMANKSSLDNSNWSWQTLGGVFGRYVQSETLWWAFGFYIDVGGSENTYLPYVGASWEINEHWSINAMLPWPSILYAPDDNWLFTLGSSP
;
A
#
# COMPACT_ATOMS: atom_id res chain seq x y z
N MET A 1 -29.42 -6.23 -33.67
CA MET A 1 -28.58 -5.36 -32.83
C MET A 1 -28.16 -6.19 -31.63
N SER A 2 -26.91 -6.64 -31.61
CA SER A 2 -26.37 -7.45 -30.50
C SER A 2 -25.91 -6.47 -29.43
N TYR A 3 -26.52 -6.51 -28.25
CA TYR A 3 -25.96 -5.87 -27.06
C TYR A 3 -24.70 -6.66 -26.72
N ASN A 4 -23.52 -6.10 -26.97
CA ASN A 4 -22.30 -6.61 -26.35
C ASN A 4 -22.41 -6.24 -24.86
N GLU A 5 -22.71 -7.22 -24.02
CA GLU A 5 -22.55 -7.08 -22.58
C GLU A 5 -21.08 -6.72 -22.32
N LEU A 6 -20.84 -5.55 -21.77
CA LEU A 6 -19.51 -5.16 -21.30
C LEU A 6 -19.12 -6.15 -20.18
N GLY A 7 -17.88 -6.62 -20.17
CA GLY A 7 -17.38 -7.40 -19.04
C GLY A 7 -17.43 -6.55 -17.76
N LEU A 8 -17.64 -7.19 -16.61
CA LEU A 8 -17.82 -6.52 -15.31
C LEU A 8 -16.75 -5.44 -14.99
N ILE A 9 -15.49 -5.70 -15.34
CA ILE A 9 -14.39 -4.73 -15.17
C ILE A 9 -14.59 -3.50 -16.07
N GLN A 10 -15.05 -3.70 -17.30
CA GLN A 10 -15.21 -2.62 -18.27
C GLN A 10 -16.40 -1.72 -17.92
N GLU A 11 -17.45 -2.29 -17.32
CA GLU A 11 -18.57 -1.54 -16.75
C GLU A 11 -18.13 -0.68 -15.56
N GLU A 12 -17.41 -1.26 -14.59
CA GLU A 12 -16.85 -0.51 -13.46
C GLU A 12 -15.94 0.62 -13.92
N MET A 13 -15.01 0.37 -14.86
CA MET A 13 -14.14 1.42 -15.42
C MET A 13 -14.95 2.56 -16.06
N GLN A 14 -16.04 2.26 -16.75
CA GLN A 14 -16.91 3.29 -17.31
C GLN A 14 -17.65 4.09 -16.24
N ASN A 15 -18.07 3.44 -15.16
CA ASN A 15 -18.72 4.10 -14.03
C ASN A 15 -17.74 5.03 -13.30
N PHE A 16 -16.52 4.59 -13.03
CA PHE A 16 -15.47 5.43 -12.46
C PHE A 16 -15.12 6.62 -13.35
N ASN A 17 -15.05 6.45 -14.67
CA ASN A 17 -14.81 7.55 -15.61
C ASN A 17 -15.92 8.63 -15.63
N LYS A 18 -17.14 8.29 -15.17
CA LYS A 18 -18.27 9.22 -15.07
C LYS A 18 -18.45 9.78 -13.66
N SER A 19 -17.68 9.29 -12.70
CA SER A 19 -17.75 9.74 -11.31
C SER A 19 -17.08 11.10 -11.12
N ASP A 20 -17.36 11.74 -9.99
CA ASP A 20 -16.68 12.95 -9.53
C ASP A 20 -15.30 12.66 -8.91
N ILE A 21 -14.89 11.38 -8.82
CA ILE A 21 -13.62 10.99 -8.21
C ILE A 21 -12.46 11.31 -9.15
N GLU A 22 -11.57 12.19 -8.69
CA GLU A 22 -10.38 12.58 -9.44
C GLU A 22 -9.14 11.81 -8.95
N PHE A 23 -8.71 10.80 -9.71
CA PHE A 23 -7.51 10.04 -9.39
C PHE A 23 -6.22 10.81 -9.70
N LEU A 24 -6.15 11.44 -10.87
CA LEU A 24 -5.02 12.23 -11.36
C LEU A 24 -5.52 13.58 -11.89
N ARG A 25 -4.75 14.65 -11.67
CA ARG A 25 -5.06 16.00 -12.20
C ARG A 25 -4.08 16.49 -13.26
N SER A 26 -2.94 15.83 -13.43
CA SER A 26 -2.00 16.12 -14.51
C SER A 26 -1.68 14.85 -15.30
N HIS A 27 -1.20 15.04 -16.53
CA HIS A 27 -0.65 13.96 -17.33
C HIS A 27 0.70 13.54 -16.74
N SER A 28 0.73 12.37 -16.13
CA SER A 28 1.93 11.73 -15.59
C SER A 28 2.02 10.29 -16.11
N PHE A 29 3.23 9.84 -16.45
CA PHE A 29 3.48 8.44 -16.76
C PHE A 29 3.56 7.56 -15.49
N VAL A 30 3.55 8.16 -14.30
CA VAL A 30 3.46 7.40 -13.05
C VAL A 30 2.08 6.73 -12.96
N PRO A 31 1.99 5.39 -12.95
CA PRO A 31 0.73 4.69 -12.95
C PRO A 31 -0.06 4.90 -11.66
N SER A 32 -1.38 4.90 -11.78
CA SER A 32 -2.30 4.80 -10.65
C SER A 32 -2.18 3.43 -9.96
N PHE A 33 -2.75 3.30 -8.76
CA PHE A 33 -2.70 2.07 -7.97
C PHE A 33 -3.09 0.82 -8.78
N PRO A 34 -2.26 -0.24 -8.80
CA PRO A 34 -2.54 -1.46 -9.55
C PRO A 34 -3.70 -2.25 -8.95
N LEU A 35 -4.56 -2.81 -9.80
CA LEU A 35 -5.66 -3.70 -9.39
C LEU A 35 -5.18 -5.05 -8.89
N ALA A 36 -4.03 -5.52 -9.41
CA ALA A 36 -3.38 -6.74 -8.98
C ALA A 36 -1.87 -6.55 -9.01
N THR A 37 -1.20 -7.04 -7.97
CA THR A 37 0.25 -6.95 -7.82
C THR A 37 0.80 -8.29 -7.40
N ILE A 38 1.84 -8.75 -8.08
CA ILE A 38 2.77 -9.74 -7.55
C ILE A 38 4.12 -9.06 -7.36
N GLY A 39 4.78 -9.31 -6.24
CA GLY A 39 6.03 -8.64 -5.94
C GLY A 39 6.95 -9.44 -5.04
N ILE A 40 8.24 -9.15 -5.17
CA ILE A 40 9.29 -9.66 -4.29
C ILE A 40 9.95 -8.46 -3.61
N ARG A 41 10.16 -8.52 -2.30
CA ARG A 41 10.90 -7.53 -1.51
C ARG A 41 12.05 -8.21 -0.79
N ASN A 42 13.18 -7.53 -0.73
CA ASN A 42 14.37 -8.01 -0.05
C ASN A 42 14.87 -6.94 0.92
N TYR A 43 15.09 -7.33 2.17
CA TYR A 43 15.70 -6.50 3.21
C TYR A 43 17.02 -7.15 3.63
N ALA A 44 18.12 -6.47 3.32
CA ALA A 44 19.47 -7.03 3.44
C ALA A 44 19.92 -7.27 4.89
N SER A 45 19.37 -6.55 5.85
CA SER A 45 19.62 -6.76 7.28
C SER A 45 18.63 -5.96 8.09
N PHE A 46 18.00 -6.60 9.07
CA PHE A 46 17.32 -5.90 10.15
C PHE A 46 17.65 -6.58 11.48
N GLU A 47 17.64 -5.80 12.55
CA GLU A 47 17.99 -6.25 13.90
C GLU A 47 16.70 -6.47 14.70
N LEU A 48 16.60 -7.63 15.34
CA LEU A 48 15.57 -7.86 16.35
C LEU A 48 16.13 -7.45 17.70
N GLU A 49 15.62 -6.36 18.25
CA GLU A 49 15.89 -5.96 19.62
C GLU A 49 14.91 -6.63 20.57
N GLY A 50 15.41 -7.07 21.72
CA GLY A 50 14.59 -7.51 22.84
C GLY A 50 15.26 -7.07 24.13
N ASP A 51 14.50 -6.38 24.99
CA ASP A 51 15.00 -5.75 26.23
C ASP A 51 16.15 -4.74 26.00
N GLY A 52 16.15 -4.04 24.87
CA GLY A 52 17.16 -3.01 24.54
C GLY A 52 18.53 -3.57 24.14
N VAL A 53 18.61 -4.86 23.81
CA VAL A 53 19.81 -5.52 23.28
C VAL A 53 19.45 -6.16 21.94
N THR A 54 20.27 -5.92 20.92
CA THR A 54 20.20 -6.65 19.64
C THR A 54 20.34 -8.14 19.91
N GLN A 55 19.26 -8.88 19.71
CA GLN A 55 19.24 -10.32 19.97
C GLN A 55 19.68 -11.13 18.75
N ALA A 56 19.36 -10.67 17.54
CA ALA A 56 19.68 -11.39 16.31
C ALA A 56 19.58 -10.48 15.08
N SER A 57 20.32 -10.84 14.04
CA SER A 57 20.28 -10.19 12.73
C SER A 57 19.69 -11.14 11.69
N PHE A 58 18.72 -10.64 10.93
CA PHE A 58 18.01 -11.41 9.91
C PHE A 58 18.03 -10.71 8.56
N GLU A 59 18.01 -11.50 7.50
CA GLU A 59 17.60 -11.06 6.16
C GLU A 59 16.15 -11.46 5.93
N LEU A 60 15.38 -10.61 5.25
CA LEU A 60 14.00 -10.91 4.88
C LEU A 60 13.85 -10.92 3.36
N GLU A 61 13.37 -12.03 2.83
CA GLU A 61 12.81 -12.12 1.48
C GLU A 61 11.29 -12.31 1.59
N GLN A 62 10.53 -11.45 0.94
CA GLN A 62 9.07 -11.50 0.91
C GLN A 62 8.58 -11.67 -0.52
N LEU A 63 7.77 -12.70 -0.75
CA LEU A 63 6.91 -12.82 -1.92
C LEU A 63 5.48 -12.44 -1.51
N TYR A 64 4.82 -11.58 -2.27
CA TYR A 64 3.43 -11.21 -2.00
C TYR A 64 2.60 -11.12 -3.28
N LEU A 65 1.30 -11.38 -3.10
CA LEU A 65 0.26 -11.23 -4.11
C LEU A 65 -0.89 -10.43 -3.47
N SER A 66 -1.37 -9.43 -4.20
CA SER A 66 -2.62 -8.73 -3.91
C SER A 66 -3.45 -8.61 -5.17
N ALA A 67 -4.77 -8.68 -5.05
CA ALA A 67 -5.70 -8.48 -6.14
C ALA A 67 -7.03 -7.98 -5.59
N GLY A 68 -7.41 -6.77 -5.98
CA GLY A 68 -8.60 -6.10 -5.49
C GLY A 68 -9.52 -5.61 -6.60
N LEU A 69 -10.79 -5.45 -6.21
CA LEU A 69 -11.83 -4.90 -7.04
C LEU A 69 -12.28 -3.55 -6.46
N PRO A 70 -12.11 -2.44 -7.19
CA PRO A 70 -12.76 -1.19 -6.87
C PRO A 70 -14.22 -1.28 -7.28
N ILE A 71 -15.11 -0.75 -6.44
CA ILE A 71 -16.54 -0.71 -6.66
C ILE A 71 -16.98 0.73 -6.40
N LEU A 72 -17.58 1.36 -7.40
CA LEU A 72 -18.17 2.68 -7.23
C LEU A 72 -19.47 2.53 -6.42
N MET A 73 -19.57 3.23 -5.28
CA MET A 73 -20.79 3.22 -4.47
C MET A 73 -21.75 4.34 -4.90
N ASP A 74 -21.20 5.52 -5.18
CA ASP A 74 -21.90 6.72 -5.61
C ASP A 74 -20.94 7.58 -6.44
N GLU A 75 -21.39 8.69 -7.00
CA GLU A 75 -20.59 9.61 -7.83
C GLU A 75 -19.31 10.09 -7.11
N LYS A 76 -19.29 10.11 -5.77
CA LYS A 76 -18.17 10.60 -4.96
C LYS A 76 -17.53 9.55 -4.08
N ASP A 77 -18.10 8.37 -3.96
CA ASP A 77 -17.71 7.37 -2.98
C ASP A 77 -17.37 6.05 -3.67
N ALA A 78 -16.22 5.49 -3.33
CA ALA A 78 -15.77 4.20 -3.83
C ALA A 78 -15.26 3.34 -2.68
N ILE A 79 -15.42 2.03 -2.83
CA ILE A 79 -14.79 1.05 -1.96
C ILE A 79 -13.86 0.16 -2.77
N ALA A 80 -12.86 -0.41 -2.12
CA ALA A 80 -12.05 -1.47 -2.69
C ALA A 80 -11.98 -2.63 -1.71
N ILE A 81 -12.13 -3.85 -2.24
CA ILE A 81 -11.96 -5.10 -1.50
C ILE A 81 -10.85 -5.88 -2.18
N ASP A 82 -9.85 -6.29 -1.41
CA ASP A 82 -8.66 -6.98 -1.90
C ASP A 82 -8.45 -8.31 -1.15
N GLY A 83 -7.80 -9.25 -1.80
CA GLY A 83 -7.22 -10.44 -1.19
C GLY A 83 -5.70 -10.35 -1.18
N TYR A 84 -5.10 -10.41 0.01
CA TYR A 84 -3.65 -10.36 0.19
C TYR A 84 -3.12 -11.68 0.71
N VAL A 85 -2.04 -12.18 0.10
CA VAL A 85 -1.25 -13.29 0.63
C VAL A 85 0.24 -12.96 0.54
N SER A 86 1.02 -13.40 1.53
CA SER A 86 2.47 -13.31 1.47
C SER A 86 3.18 -14.49 2.12
N HIS A 87 4.41 -14.70 1.66
CA HIS A 87 5.36 -15.65 2.20
C HIS A 87 6.65 -14.89 2.51
N ASN A 88 7.02 -14.85 3.79
CA ASN A 88 8.16 -14.11 4.31
C ASN A 88 9.20 -15.09 4.85
N ASN A 89 10.38 -15.14 4.24
CA ASN A 89 11.50 -15.96 4.67
C ASN A 89 12.49 -15.11 5.48
N PHE A 90 12.71 -15.51 6.72
CA PHE A 90 13.63 -14.88 7.65
C PHE A 90 14.88 -15.75 7.79
N SER A 91 15.98 -15.29 7.19
CA SER A 91 17.27 -15.98 7.21
C SER A 91 18.15 -15.43 8.33
N SER A 92 18.46 -16.26 9.32
CA SER A 92 19.33 -15.84 10.44
C SER A 92 20.79 -15.71 9.97
N LYS A 93 21.45 -14.61 10.36
CA LYS A 93 22.90 -14.45 10.22
C LYS A 93 23.69 -15.02 11.41
N ASP A 94 22.99 -15.34 12.49
CA ASP A 94 23.60 -15.86 13.73
C ASP A 94 23.29 -17.35 13.87
N ALA A 95 24.33 -18.16 14.05
CA ALA A 95 24.24 -19.62 14.18
C ALA A 95 23.40 -20.06 15.40
N LYS A 96 23.18 -19.16 16.37
CA LYS A 96 22.34 -19.44 17.55
C LYS A 96 20.84 -19.47 17.22
N TYR A 97 20.41 -18.78 16.17
CA TYR A 97 18.99 -18.65 15.81
C TYR A 97 18.69 -19.38 14.51
N SER A 98 17.61 -20.16 14.50
CA SER A 98 17.14 -20.84 13.30
C SER A 98 16.43 -19.86 12.37
N SER A 99 16.68 -19.98 11.07
CA SER A 99 15.83 -19.37 10.04
C SER A 99 14.40 -19.90 10.13
N PHE A 100 13.42 -19.07 9.81
CA PHE A 100 12.01 -19.42 9.84
C PHE A 100 11.25 -18.69 8.74
N HIS A 101 10.00 -19.07 8.52
CA HIS A 101 9.13 -18.35 7.58
C HIS A 101 7.80 -17.99 8.22
N VAL A 102 7.16 -16.94 7.70
CA VAL A 102 5.83 -16.49 8.09
C VAL A 102 4.95 -16.39 6.86
N ASN A 103 3.85 -17.14 6.86
CA ASN A 103 2.81 -16.99 5.87
C ASN A 103 1.72 -16.07 6.41
N SER A 104 1.27 -15.13 5.59
CA SER A 104 0.22 -14.18 5.97
C SER A 104 -0.91 -14.20 4.96
N VAL A 105 -2.13 -14.07 5.45
CA VAL A 105 -3.34 -13.86 4.64
C VAL A 105 -4.09 -12.67 5.20
N GLY A 106 -4.57 -11.78 4.34
CA GLY A 106 -5.29 -10.58 4.74
C GLY A 106 -6.40 -10.20 3.76
N ILE A 107 -7.34 -9.40 4.26
CA ILE A 107 -8.45 -8.87 3.46
C ILE A 107 -8.48 -7.35 3.63
N PRO A 108 -7.79 -6.59 2.77
CA PRO A 108 -7.91 -5.13 2.77
C PRO A 108 -9.32 -4.68 2.34
N LEU A 109 -9.85 -3.71 3.08
CA LEU A 109 -11.06 -2.96 2.78
C LEU A 109 -10.70 -1.48 2.80
N ALA A 110 -10.88 -0.79 1.69
CA ALA A 110 -10.64 0.64 1.58
C ALA A 110 -11.91 1.37 1.17
N TRP A 111 -12.03 2.61 1.63
CA TRP A 111 -13.04 3.58 1.23
C TRP A 111 -12.34 4.85 0.79
N LEU A 112 -12.80 5.42 -0.32
CA LEU A 112 -12.35 6.69 -0.88
C LEU A 112 -13.56 7.58 -1.11
N ARG A 113 -13.44 8.85 -0.74
CA ARG A 113 -14.44 9.87 -1.00
C ARG A 113 -13.84 11.13 -1.60
N GLN A 114 -14.43 11.61 -2.70
CA GLN A 114 -14.26 12.98 -3.18
C GLN A 114 -15.16 13.92 -2.38
N VAL A 115 -14.59 14.68 -1.45
CA VAL A 115 -15.35 15.62 -0.61
C VAL A 115 -15.77 16.85 -1.42
N ASN A 116 -14.82 17.39 -2.18
CA ASN A 116 -14.99 18.48 -3.15
C ASN A 116 -13.81 18.43 -4.14
N PRO A 117 -13.75 19.25 -5.20
CA PRO A 117 -12.67 19.15 -6.18
C PRO A 117 -11.26 19.15 -5.55
N SER A 118 -11.01 19.96 -4.52
CA SER A 118 -9.69 20.04 -3.90
C SER A 118 -9.43 19.04 -2.78
N TRP A 119 -10.43 18.29 -2.31
CA TRP A 119 -10.32 17.47 -1.10
C TRP A 119 -10.83 16.04 -1.31
N GLN A 120 -10.01 15.09 -0.90
CA GLN A 120 -10.37 13.67 -0.79
C GLN A 120 -10.14 13.16 0.62
N ALA A 121 -10.96 12.21 1.03
CA ALA A 121 -10.80 11.46 2.26
C ALA A 121 -10.70 9.98 1.90
N ALA A 122 -9.83 9.24 2.60
CA ALA A 122 -9.70 7.81 2.47
C ALA A 122 -9.60 7.17 3.84
N ALA A 123 -10.10 5.94 3.96
CA ALA A 123 -9.88 5.11 5.11
C ALA A 123 -9.65 3.67 4.65
N PHE A 124 -8.87 2.91 5.40
CA PHE A 124 -8.76 1.48 5.15
C PHE A 124 -8.61 0.70 6.45
N VAL A 125 -8.95 -0.58 6.36
CA VAL A 125 -8.68 -1.59 7.38
C VAL A 125 -8.29 -2.89 6.69
N MET A 126 -7.35 -3.61 7.27
CA MET A 126 -6.87 -4.89 6.76
C MET A 126 -6.62 -5.82 7.95
N PRO A 127 -7.62 -6.62 8.35
CA PRO A 127 -7.37 -7.76 9.21
C PRO A 127 -6.46 -8.77 8.49
N MET A 128 -5.50 -9.31 9.24
CA MET A 128 -4.50 -10.26 8.77
C MET A 128 -4.30 -11.39 9.77
N ALA A 129 -4.10 -12.60 9.26
CA ALA A 129 -3.71 -13.76 10.01
C ALA A 129 -2.29 -14.16 9.59
N ASN A 130 -1.40 -14.31 10.58
CA ASN A 130 0.01 -14.67 10.36
C ASN A 130 0.33 -16.01 11.05
N LYS A 131 1.06 -16.88 10.36
CA LYS A 131 1.50 -18.18 10.86
C LYS A 131 3.00 -18.39 10.61
N SER A 132 3.75 -18.47 11.71
CA SER A 132 5.20 -18.77 11.70
C SER A 132 5.49 -20.26 11.61
N SER A 133 6.61 -20.64 11.02
CA SER A 133 7.12 -22.02 10.98
C SER A 133 7.86 -22.46 12.25
N LEU A 134 8.08 -21.56 13.21
CA LEU A 134 8.73 -21.91 14.48
C LEU A 134 7.92 -22.92 15.28
N ASP A 135 8.61 -23.77 16.03
CA ASP A 135 7.99 -24.77 16.90
C ASP A 135 7.05 -24.12 17.91
N ASN A 136 5.89 -24.74 18.11
CA ASN A 136 4.81 -24.25 19.00
C ASN A 136 4.26 -22.85 18.65
N SER A 137 4.47 -22.35 17.43
CA SER A 137 3.82 -21.11 17.00
C SER A 137 2.29 -21.30 16.89
N ASN A 138 1.51 -20.31 17.32
CA ASN A 138 0.08 -20.25 17.04
C ASN A 138 -0.20 -19.23 15.92
N TRP A 139 -1.42 -19.24 15.41
CA TRP A 139 -1.89 -18.14 14.56
C TRP A 139 -1.90 -16.85 15.37
N SER A 140 -1.39 -15.78 14.78
CA SER A 140 -1.44 -14.42 15.33
C SER A 140 -2.30 -13.55 14.42
N TRP A 141 -3.04 -12.62 15.02
CA TRP A 141 -4.01 -11.78 14.32
C TRP A 141 -3.59 -10.33 14.42
N GLN A 142 -3.37 -9.71 13.28
CA GLN A 142 -2.97 -8.32 13.15
C GLN A 142 -4.07 -7.55 12.43
N THR A 143 -4.20 -6.27 12.71
CA THR A 143 -5.07 -5.36 11.96
C THR A 143 -4.29 -4.12 11.61
N LEU A 144 -4.13 -3.91 10.31
CA LEU A 144 -3.62 -2.65 9.77
C LEU A 144 -4.80 -1.74 9.47
N GLY A 145 -4.60 -0.43 9.56
CA GLY A 145 -5.61 0.51 9.15
C GLY A 145 -5.10 1.93 9.09
N GLY A 146 -5.95 2.82 8.63
CA GLY A 146 -5.63 4.24 8.65
C GLY A 146 -6.72 5.10 8.07
N VAL A 147 -6.59 6.41 8.32
CA VAL A 147 -7.44 7.46 7.77
C VAL A 147 -6.55 8.55 7.19
N PHE A 148 -6.89 9.04 6.01
CA PHE A 148 -6.09 9.98 5.24
C PHE A 148 -6.97 11.04 4.61
N GLY A 149 -6.46 12.27 4.60
CA GLY A 149 -6.97 13.36 3.79
C GLY A 149 -5.94 13.70 2.71
N ARG A 150 -6.41 14.00 1.50
CA ARG A 150 -5.61 14.56 0.41
C ARG A 150 -6.17 15.94 0.05
N TYR A 151 -5.30 16.94 0.03
CA TYR A 151 -5.60 18.30 -0.41
C TYR A 151 -4.82 18.64 -1.68
N VAL A 152 -5.54 18.95 -2.75
CA VAL A 152 -4.96 19.34 -4.03
C VAL A 152 -4.79 20.86 -4.06
N GLN A 153 -3.54 21.32 -3.99
CA GLN A 153 -3.20 22.75 -4.00
C GLN A 153 -3.10 23.29 -5.43
N SER A 154 -2.59 22.50 -6.37
CA SER A 154 -2.54 22.78 -7.80
C SER A 154 -2.65 21.49 -8.61
N GLU A 155 -2.67 21.59 -9.94
CA GLU A 155 -2.66 20.40 -10.82
C GLU A 155 -1.45 19.50 -10.59
N THR A 156 -0.33 20.05 -10.11
CA THR A 156 0.94 19.35 -9.92
C THR A 156 1.35 19.14 -8.47
N LEU A 157 0.69 19.80 -7.50
CA LEU A 157 1.05 19.74 -6.08
C LEU A 157 -0.16 19.35 -5.24
N TRP A 158 -0.01 18.28 -4.47
CA TRP A 158 -1.00 17.88 -3.47
C TRP A 158 -0.34 17.46 -2.15
N TRP A 159 -1.09 17.63 -1.07
CA TRP A 159 -0.72 17.27 0.28
C TRP A 159 -1.51 16.06 0.72
N ALA A 160 -0.90 15.19 1.52
CA ALA A 160 -1.61 14.16 2.25
C ALA A 160 -1.25 14.22 3.72
N PHE A 161 -2.23 13.90 4.54
CA PHE A 161 -2.06 13.78 5.98
C PHE A 161 -3.00 12.73 6.53
N GLY A 162 -2.66 12.13 7.64
CA GLY A 162 -3.44 11.03 8.17
C GLY A 162 -2.79 10.34 9.33
N PHE A 163 -3.28 9.14 9.59
CA PHE A 163 -2.81 8.30 10.67
C PHE A 163 -2.89 6.85 10.26
N TYR A 164 -1.82 6.12 10.56
CA TYR A 164 -1.68 4.69 10.33
C TYR A 164 -1.65 3.96 11.66
N ILE A 165 -2.31 2.81 11.71
CA ILE A 165 -2.33 1.90 12.83
C ILE A 165 -1.93 0.50 12.39
N ASP A 166 -1.18 -0.16 13.26
CA ASP A 166 -0.87 -1.59 13.21
C ASP A 166 -1.04 -2.14 14.63
N VAL A 167 -2.02 -3.02 14.83
CA VAL A 167 -2.39 -3.54 16.15
C VAL A 167 -2.60 -5.04 16.12
N GLY A 168 -2.32 -5.72 17.23
CA GLY A 168 -2.55 -7.17 17.38
C GLY A 168 -1.37 -8.06 17.00
N GLY A 169 -0.24 -7.48 16.57
CA GLY A 169 1.04 -8.16 16.44
C GLY A 169 1.80 -8.30 17.78
N SER A 170 3.14 -8.30 17.71
CA SER A 170 3.99 -8.25 18.91
C SER A 170 3.97 -6.87 19.59
N GLU A 171 3.82 -5.81 18.81
CA GLU A 171 3.76 -4.42 19.28
C GLU A 171 2.68 -3.65 18.52
N ASN A 172 2.14 -2.62 19.15
CA ASN A 172 1.17 -1.72 18.51
C ASN A 172 1.90 -0.47 18.00
N THR A 173 1.74 -0.18 16.72
CA THR A 173 2.35 0.96 16.06
C THR A 173 1.30 1.98 15.66
N TYR A 174 1.60 3.25 15.92
CA TYR A 174 0.72 4.40 15.69
C TYR A 174 1.54 5.51 15.05
N LEU A 175 1.32 5.76 13.76
CA LEU A 175 2.16 6.68 13.00
C LEU A 175 1.32 7.82 12.41
N PRO A 176 1.60 9.09 12.78
CA PRO A 176 1.07 10.20 12.02
C PRO A 176 1.71 10.20 10.63
N TYR A 177 0.91 10.54 9.63
CA TYR A 177 1.32 10.62 8.24
C TYR A 177 1.15 12.06 7.78
N VAL A 178 2.18 12.63 7.16
CA VAL A 178 2.11 13.94 6.53
C VAL A 178 3.10 14.01 5.39
N GLY A 179 2.69 14.62 4.29
CA GLY A 179 3.53 14.76 3.13
C GLY A 179 2.95 15.60 2.04
N ALA A 180 3.79 15.86 1.04
CA ALA A 180 3.40 16.43 -0.23
C ALA A 180 3.92 15.57 -1.36
N SER A 181 3.19 15.56 -2.46
CA SER A 181 3.63 15.03 -3.74
C SER A 181 3.62 16.15 -4.76
N TRP A 182 4.72 16.27 -5.49
CA TRP A 182 4.92 17.29 -6.50
C TRP A 182 5.35 16.66 -7.82
N GLU A 183 4.50 16.78 -8.82
CA GLU A 183 4.74 16.40 -10.20
C GLU A 183 5.52 17.54 -10.88
N ILE A 184 6.82 17.34 -11.08
CA ILE A 184 7.68 18.34 -11.70
C ILE A 184 7.34 18.45 -13.19
N ASN A 185 7.10 17.30 -13.83
CA ASN A 185 6.64 17.13 -15.20
C ASN A 185 6.06 15.71 -15.37
N GLU A 186 5.67 15.35 -16.58
CA GLU A 186 5.09 14.04 -16.90
C GLU A 186 5.98 12.83 -16.58
N HIS A 187 7.30 13.03 -16.45
CA HIS A 187 8.28 11.98 -16.18
C HIS A 187 8.76 11.94 -14.73
N TRP A 188 8.72 13.06 -14.01
CA TRP A 188 9.35 13.20 -12.70
C TRP A 188 8.36 13.64 -11.62
N SER A 189 8.32 12.88 -10.53
CA SER A 189 7.56 13.22 -9.33
C SER A 189 8.40 13.08 -8.06
N ILE A 190 8.19 13.99 -7.11
CA ILE A 190 8.77 13.94 -5.77
C ILE A 190 7.64 13.68 -4.78
N ASN A 191 7.74 12.58 -4.04
CA ASN A 191 6.84 12.24 -2.94
C ASN A 191 7.57 12.46 -1.61
N ALA A 192 7.42 13.64 -1.02
CA ALA A 192 7.95 13.96 0.31
C ALA A 192 6.94 13.53 1.39
N MET A 193 6.63 12.23 1.47
CA MET A 193 5.68 11.67 2.42
C MET A 193 6.40 10.97 3.56
N LEU A 194 6.26 11.46 4.80
CA LEU A 194 6.90 10.82 5.94
C LEU A 194 6.13 9.56 6.38
N PRO A 195 6.83 8.48 6.77
CA PRO A 195 8.29 8.36 6.88
C PRO A 195 9.01 7.87 5.59
N TRP A 196 8.29 7.69 4.48
CA TRP A 196 8.79 7.09 3.23
C TRP A 196 8.91 8.09 2.07
N PRO A 197 9.84 9.05 2.10
CA PRO A 197 10.04 9.94 0.97
C PRO A 197 10.62 9.18 -0.22
N SER A 198 10.19 9.55 -1.43
CA SER A 198 10.67 8.96 -2.67
C SER A 198 10.67 9.94 -3.85
N ILE A 199 11.49 9.61 -4.85
CA ILE A 199 11.55 10.25 -6.16
C ILE A 199 11.16 9.18 -7.18
N LEU A 200 10.26 9.55 -8.08
CA LEU A 200 9.71 8.68 -9.11
C LEU A 200 10.14 9.23 -10.47
N TYR A 201 10.66 8.34 -11.30
CA TYR A 201 11.00 8.62 -12.69
C TYR A 201 10.33 7.61 -13.61
N ALA A 202 9.48 8.09 -14.51
CA ALA A 202 8.85 7.29 -15.54
C ALA A 202 9.25 7.83 -16.91
N PRO A 203 10.17 7.15 -17.64
CA PRO A 203 10.54 7.54 -19.00
C PRO A 203 9.37 7.51 -20.00
N ASP A 204 8.44 6.59 -19.79
CA ASP A 204 7.23 6.36 -20.57
C ASP A 204 6.20 5.61 -19.71
N ASP A 205 5.07 5.23 -20.29
CA ASP A 205 3.95 4.55 -19.63
C ASP A 205 4.21 3.09 -19.25
N ASN A 206 5.38 2.52 -19.58
CA ASN A 206 5.75 1.13 -19.30
C ASN A 206 6.79 0.99 -18.20
N TRP A 207 7.54 2.05 -17.90
CA TRP A 207 8.66 2.00 -16.97
C TRP A 207 8.48 2.98 -15.82
N LEU A 208 8.60 2.47 -14.59
CA LEU A 208 8.66 3.28 -13.39
C LEU A 208 9.88 2.91 -12.56
N PHE A 209 10.71 3.90 -12.27
CA PHE A 209 11.82 3.80 -11.33
C PHE A 209 11.47 4.59 -10.07
N THR A 210 11.56 3.95 -8.91
CA THR A 210 11.33 4.60 -7.61
C THR A 210 12.61 4.53 -6.79
N LEU A 211 13.07 5.67 -6.32
CA LEU A 211 14.17 5.79 -5.36
C LEU A 211 13.63 6.45 -4.10
N GLY A 212 13.66 5.76 -2.97
CA GLY A 212 13.17 6.30 -1.71
C GLY A 212 13.89 5.72 -0.51
N SER A 213 13.56 6.22 0.67
CA SER A 213 14.02 5.68 1.94
C SER A 213 12.88 4.99 2.67
N SER A 214 13.20 3.87 3.33
CA SER A 214 12.38 3.32 4.41
C SER A 214 13.13 3.52 5.73
N PRO A 215 12.43 3.82 6.83
CA PRO A 215 12.94 3.52 8.17
C PRO A 215 13.33 2.05 8.28
#